data_AF-A0A158L2T9-F1
#
_entry.id   AF-A0A158L2T9-F1
#
_cell.length_a   1.000
_cell.length_b   1.000
_cell.length_c   1.000
_cell.angle_alpha   90.00
_cell.angle_beta   90.00
_cell.angle_gamma   90.00
#
_symmetry.space_group_name_H-M   'P 1'
#
loop_
_entity.id
_entity.type
_entity.pdbx_description
1 polymer ?
#
loop_
_entity_poly.entity_id
_entity_poly.type
_entity_poly.pdbx_seq_one_letter_code
_entity_poly.pdbx_strand_id
1 'polypeptide(L)'
;MIDVLGAQPEPLGQPEVLLADAGSFSAANVATCEAAQITPLIAIQRDDHHLPLMERFADDPAPPESSDPLVRMTHQLKTKVGRATYGLRKNTVEPVFGIIKHVMGFRQFSLRGLSNVTAEWSLVALAWNIKRMSVLRGA
;
A
#
# COMPACT_ATOMS: atom_id res chain seq x y z
N MET A 1 -7.54 -0.27 -10.35
CA MET A 1 -6.24 -0.25 -9.65
C MET A 1 -5.23 -1.10 -10.41
N ILE A 2 -5.51 -2.40 -10.59
CA ILE A 2 -4.66 -3.31 -11.38
C ILE A 2 -4.46 -2.81 -12.82
N ASP A 3 -5.50 -2.31 -13.47
CA ASP A 3 -5.36 -1.75 -14.84
C ASP A 3 -4.35 -0.58 -14.91
N VAL A 4 -4.28 0.23 -13.86
CA VAL A 4 -3.34 1.37 -13.77
C VAL A 4 -1.91 0.87 -13.54
N LEU A 5 -1.74 -0.25 -12.84
CA LEU A 5 -0.44 -0.91 -12.66
C LEU A 5 0.01 -1.60 -13.95
N GLY A 6 -0.92 -2.23 -14.68
CA GLY A 6 -0.63 -2.84 -15.98
C GLY A 6 -0.25 -1.82 -17.06
N ALA A 7 -0.76 -0.58 -16.95
CA ALA A 7 -0.48 0.51 -17.88
C ALA A 7 0.81 1.30 -17.58
N GLN A 8 1.66 0.84 -16.66
CA GLN A 8 2.91 1.54 -16.36
C GLN A 8 3.90 1.49 -17.53
N PRO A 9 4.73 2.53 -17.71
CA PRO A 9 5.82 2.52 -18.69
C PRO A 9 6.75 1.32 -18.52
N GLU A 10 7.19 0.75 -19.63
CA GLU A 10 8.07 -0.43 -19.67
C GLU A 10 9.33 -0.32 -18.77
N PRO A 11 10.02 0.84 -18.65
CA PRO A 11 11.17 0.98 -17.74
C PRO A 11 10.87 0.75 -16.26
N LEU A 12 9.61 0.86 -15.82
CA LEU A 12 9.20 0.62 -14.43
C LEU A 12 8.90 -0.85 -14.14
N GLY A 13 8.71 -1.67 -15.18
CA GLY A 13 8.35 -3.08 -15.05
C GLY A 13 6.93 -3.32 -14.50
N GLN A 14 6.61 -4.59 -14.25
CA GLN A 14 5.35 -5.01 -13.63
C GLN A 14 5.58 -5.27 -12.14
N PRO A 15 4.68 -4.82 -11.25
CA PRO A 15 4.82 -5.05 -9.82
C PRO A 15 4.56 -6.51 -9.47
N GLU A 16 5.45 -7.12 -8.68
CA GLU A 16 5.26 -8.50 -8.20
C GLU A 16 4.36 -8.58 -6.96
N VAL A 17 4.36 -7.54 -6.13
CA VAL A 17 3.67 -7.48 -4.84
C VAL A 17 2.90 -6.17 -4.71
N LEU A 18 1.65 -6.26 -4.24
CA LEU A 18 0.78 -5.12 -3.97
C LEU A 18 0.54 -4.96 -2.48
N LEU A 19 0.81 -3.77 -1.93
CA LEU A 19 0.60 -3.46 -0.52
C LEU A 19 -0.58 -2.50 -0.35
N ALA A 20 -1.60 -2.88 0.43
CA ALA A 20 -2.77 -2.03 0.68
C ALA A 20 -3.29 -2.08 2.13
N ASP A 21 -4.08 -1.07 2.52
CA ASP A 21 -4.74 -1.04 3.83
C ASP A 21 -6.05 -1.82 3.83
N ALA A 22 -6.61 -1.95 5.03
CA ALA A 22 -7.90 -2.59 5.25
C ALA A 22 -9.08 -1.91 4.55
N GLY A 23 -8.96 -0.64 4.15
CA GLY A 23 -9.98 0.00 3.31
C GLY A 23 -10.05 -0.55 1.89
N SER A 24 -8.99 -1.23 1.43
CA SER A 24 -8.93 -1.89 0.13
C SER A 24 -9.24 -3.39 0.18
N PHE A 25 -9.55 -3.93 1.37
CA PHE A 25 -9.80 -5.36 1.55
C PHE A 25 -11.16 -5.77 0.98
N SER A 26 -11.15 -6.68 0.01
CA SER A 26 -12.31 -7.46 -0.40
C SER A 26 -11.83 -8.78 -1.04
N ALA A 27 -12.60 -9.85 -0.91
CA ALA A 27 -12.26 -11.13 -1.55
C ALA A 27 -12.12 -10.99 -3.08
N ALA A 28 -12.96 -10.14 -3.70
CA ALA A 28 -12.89 -9.81 -5.12
C ALA A 28 -11.56 -9.12 -5.49
N ASN A 29 -11.07 -8.20 -4.66
CA ASN A 29 -9.80 -7.52 -4.91
C ASN A 29 -8.62 -8.50 -4.81
N VAL A 30 -8.64 -9.42 -3.84
CA VAL A 30 -7.60 -10.46 -3.69
C VAL A 30 -7.57 -11.35 -4.93
N ALA A 31 -8.73 -11.85 -5.38
CA ALA A 31 -8.82 -12.67 -6.58
C ALA A 31 -8.36 -11.94 -7.85
N THR A 32 -8.67 -10.64 -7.96
CA THR A 32 -8.25 -9.81 -9.11
C THR A 32 -6.73 -9.62 -9.14
N CYS A 33 -6.08 -9.45 -7.98
CA CYS A 33 -4.62 -9.36 -7.89
C CYS A 33 -3.97 -10.67 -8.32
N GLU A 34 -4.47 -11.80 -7.83
CA GLU A 34 -3.91 -13.11 -8.17
C GLU A 34 -4.11 -13.45 -9.65
N ALA A 35 -5.26 -13.12 -10.24
CA ALA A 35 -5.50 -13.27 -11.67
C ALA A 35 -4.52 -12.45 -12.53
N ALA A 36 -4.04 -11.32 -12.00
CA ALA A 36 -2.99 -10.50 -12.61
C ALA A 36 -1.57 -10.96 -12.26
N GLN A 37 -1.42 -12.10 -11.57
CA GLN A 37 -0.14 -12.64 -11.08
C GLN A 37 0.60 -11.71 -10.10
N ILE A 38 -0.14 -10.84 -9.41
CA ILE A 38 0.39 -9.92 -8.41
C ILE A 38 0.04 -10.45 -7.03
N THR A 39 1.04 -10.63 -6.16
CA THR A 39 0.81 -11.11 -4.80
C THR A 39 0.18 -10.01 -3.95
N PRO A 40 -1.07 -10.14 -3.48
CA PRO A 40 -1.69 -9.12 -2.64
C PRO A 40 -1.23 -9.28 -1.18
N LEU A 41 -0.82 -8.19 -0.55
CA LEU A 41 -0.66 -8.07 0.90
C LEU A 41 -1.55 -6.92 1.38
N ILE A 42 -2.80 -7.27 1.66
CA ILE A 42 -3.85 -6.33 2.06
C ILE A 42 -4.22 -6.60 3.51
N ALA A 43 -4.07 -5.61 4.38
CA ALA A 43 -4.49 -5.77 5.78
C ALA A 43 -5.97 -6.14 5.85
N ILE A 44 -6.32 -7.14 6.66
CA ILE A 44 -7.71 -7.58 6.82
C ILE A 44 -8.40 -6.74 7.89
N GLN A 45 -7.64 -6.39 8.94
CA GLN A 45 -8.11 -5.62 10.08
C GLN A 45 -6.96 -4.78 10.64
N ARG A 46 -7.27 -3.96 11.66
CA ARG A 46 -6.24 -3.26 12.43
C ARG A 46 -5.63 -4.24 13.42
N ASP A 47 -4.33 -4.48 13.28
CA ASP A 47 -3.54 -5.21 14.28
C ASP A 47 -3.11 -4.27 15.41
N ASP A 48 -2.92 -4.83 16.60
CA ASP A 48 -2.41 -4.07 17.75
C ASP A 48 -0.96 -3.61 17.52
N HIS A 49 -0.66 -2.39 17.96
CA HIS A 49 0.63 -1.74 17.72
C HIS A 49 1.81 -2.39 18.47
N HIS A 50 1.56 -3.26 19.44
CA HIS A 50 2.55 -3.77 20.37
C HIS A 50 2.45 -5.29 20.53
N LEU A 51 2.74 -6.02 19.45
CA LEU A 51 2.83 -7.48 19.52
C LEU A 51 3.82 -7.89 20.63
N PRO A 52 3.46 -8.82 21.52
CA PRO A 52 4.34 -9.29 22.58
C PRO A 52 5.69 -9.78 22.01
N LEU A 53 6.78 -9.57 22.76
CA LEU A 53 8.13 -9.92 22.31
C LEU A 53 8.23 -11.39 21.87
N MET A 54 7.57 -12.30 22.60
CA MET A 54 7.59 -13.73 22.29
C MET A 54 6.97 -14.04 20.92
N GLU A 55 5.85 -13.39 20.58
CA GLU A 55 5.18 -13.55 19.28
C GLU A 55 5.93 -12.86 18.13
N ARG A 56 6.70 -11.81 18.45
CA ARG A 56 7.55 -11.13 17.46
C ARG A 56 8.71 -12.01 17.00
N PHE A 57 9.23 -12.86 17.88
CA PHE A 57 10.35 -13.77 17.58
C PHE A 57 9.91 -15.20 17.26
N ALA A 58 8.63 -15.53 17.45
CA ALA A 58 8.05 -16.82 17.09
C ALA A 58 8.34 -17.17 15.63
N ASP A 59 8.41 -18.46 15.33
CA ASP A 59 8.60 -18.96 13.97
C ASP A 59 7.36 -18.78 13.12
N ASP A 60 7.56 -18.84 11.80
CA ASP A 60 6.48 -18.66 10.84
C ASP A 60 5.45 -19.80 10.99
N PRO A 61 4.15 -19.50 10.91
CA PRO A 61 3.12 -20.52 10.98
C PRO A 61 3.27 -21.49 9.80
N ALA A 62 2.86 -22.75 9.99
CA ALA A 62 2.88 -23.76 8.93
C ALA A 62 2.11 -23.27 7.68
N PRO A 63 2.63 -23.53 6.46
CA PRO A 63 1.93 -23.17 5.23
C PRO A 63 0.53 -23.78 5.17
N PRO A 64 -0.48 -23.04 4.68
CA PRO A 64 -1.81 -23.60 4.51
C PRO A 64 -1.82 -24.61 3.37
N GLU A 65 -2.61 -25.68 3.51
CA GLU A 65 -2.85 -26.66 2.44
C GLU A 65 -3.88 -26.15 1.41
N SER A 66 -4.60 -25.07 1.73
CA SER A 66 -5.64 -24.51 0.86
C SER A 66 -5.04 -23.72 -0.31
N SER A 67 -5.60 -23.92 -1.50
CA SER A 67 -5.35 -23.09 -2.68
C SER A 67 -6.12 -21.77 -2.69
N ASP A 68 -6.96 -21.51 -1.68
CA ASP A 68 -7.72 -20.27 -1.56
C ASP A 68 -6.78 -19.05 -1.47
N PRO A 69 -6.88 -18.08 -2.40
CA PRO A 69 -6.01 -16.91 -2.44
C PRO A 69 -6.09 -16.07 -1.17
N LEU A 70 -7.27 -16.02 -0.55
CA LEU A 70 -7.47 -15.30 0.70
C LEU A 70 -6.71 -15.96 1.85
N VAL A 71 -6.74 -17.30 1.92
CA VAL A 71 -6.01 -18.06 2.95
C VAL A 71 -4.50 -17.89 2.77
N ARG A 72 -4.01 -17.95 1.53
CA ARG A 72 -2.59 -17.74 1.20
C ARG A 72 -2.12 -16.33 1.57
N MET A 73 -2.86 -15.29 1.20
CA MET A 73 -2.54 -13.92 1.60
C MET A 73 -2.52 -13.77 3.12
N THR A 74 -3.55 -14.30 3.80
CA THR A 74 -3.68 -14.19 5.27
C THR A 74 -2.52 -14.89 5.98
N HIS A 75 -2.09 -16.04 5.49
CA HIS A 75 -0.90 -16.73 5.98
C HIS A 75 0.36 -15.88 5.74
N GLN A 76 0.52 -15.36 4.52
CA GLN A 76 1.69 -14.58 4.16
C GLN A 76 1.87 -13.34 5.05
N LEU A 77 0.79 -12.62 5.37
CA LEU A 77 0.81 -11.48 6.30
C LEU A 77 1.28 -11.86 7.72
N LYS A 78 1.20 -13.12 8.12
CA LYS A 78 1.67 -13.62 9.42
C LYS A 78 3.14 -14.04 9.42
N THR A 79 3.72 -14.31 8.24
CA THR A 79 5.15 -14.67 8.12
C THR A 79 6.07 -13.49 8.40
N LYS A 80 7.30 -13.75 8.85
CA LYS A 80 8.35 -12.73 9.04
C LYS A 80 8.59 -11.94 7.75
N VAL A 81 8.65 -12.62 6.61
CA VAL A 81 8.84 -12.00 5.29
C VAL A 81 7.65 -11.11 4.94
N GLY A 82 6.42 -11.63 5.01
CA GLY A 82 5.23 -10.83 4.67
C GLY A 82 5.03 -9.64 5.59
N ARG A 83 5.32 -9.75 6.90
CA ARG A 83 5.33 -8.61 7.84
C ARG A 83 6.37 -7.57 7.47
N ALA A 84 7.59 -7.99 7.09
CA ALA A 84 8.65 -7.08 6.68
C ALA A 84 8.28 -6.35 5.38
N THR A 85 7.78 -7.07 4.37
CA THR A 85 7.34 -6.50 3.10
C THR A 85 6.15 -5.55 3.30
N TYR A 86 5.15 -5.95 4.09
CA TYR A 86 4.01 -5.08 4.43
C TYR A 86 4.46 -3.81 5.18
N GLY A 87 5.46 -3.94 6.06
CA GLY A 87 6.07 -2.85 6.80
C GLY A 87 6.66 -1.74 5.93
N LEU A 88 7.01 -2.01 4.66
CA LEU A 88 7.49 -1.00 3.72
C LEU A 88 6.46 0.12 3.47
N ARG A 89 5.17 -0.10 3.70
CA ARG A 89 4.15 0.98 3.61
C ARG A 89 4.46 2.17 4.51
N LYS A 90 5.05 1.91 5.69
CA LYS A 90 5.39 2.93 6.69
C LYS A 90 6.45 3.92 6.22
N ASN A 91 7.32 3.51 5.30
CA ASN A 91 8.39 4.36 4.79
C ASN A 91 8.15 4.84 3.34
N THR A 92 7.22 4.21 2.61
CA THR A 92 6.90 4.58 1.23
C THR A 92 5.75 5.58 1.15
N VAL A 93 4.55 5.20 1.59
CA VAL A 93 3.32 6.01 1.38
C VAL A 93 2.99 6.91 2.55
N GLU A 94 3.20 6.46 3.79
CA GLU A 94 2.86 7.24 5.00
C GLU A 94 3.62 8.58 5.08
N PRO A 95 4.92 8.66 4.78
CA PRO A 95 5.65 9.92 4.83
C PRO A 95 5.13 10.94 3.81
N VAL A 96 4.67 10.49 2.64
CA VAL A 96 4.08 11.35 1.61
C VAL A 96 2.83 12.04 2.16
N PHE A 97 1.92 11.28 2.77
CA PHE A 97 0.73 11.85 3.41
C PHE A 97 1.09 12.75 4.59
N GLY A 98 2.10 12.39 5.39
CA GLY A 98 2.61 13.21 6.48
C GLY A 98 3.11 14.58 6.00
N ILE A 99 3.89 14.60 4.91
CA ILE A 99 4.40 15.83 4.28
C ILE A 99 3.25 16.67 3.71
N ILE A 100 2.34 16.08 2.94
CA ILE A 100 1.19 16.79 2.37
C ILE A 100 0.39 17.49 3.47
N LYS A 101 0.17 16.79 4.57
CA LYS A 101 -0.61 17.29 5.70
C LYS A 101 0.13 18.32 6.54
N HIS A 102 1.34 18.01 7.03
CA HIS A 102 2.06 18.82 8.03
C HIS A 102 3.03 19.84 7.42
N VAL A 103 3.59 19.56 6.25
CA VAL A 103 4.58 20.44 5.61
C VAL A 103 3.93 21.31 4.52
N MET A 104 3.03 20.73 3.72
CA MET A 104 2.30 21.48 2.68
C MET A 104 1.00 22.10 3.20
N GLY A 105 0.53 21.71 4.40
CA GLY A 105 -0.64 22.30 5.05
C GLY A 105 -1.99 21.85 4.49
N PHE A 106 -2.05 20.85 3.61
CA PHE A 106 -3.31 20.39 3.02
C PHE A 106 -4.07 19.49 4.00
N ARG A 107 -5.08 20.05 4.67
CA ARG A 107 -5.87 19.36 5.71
C ARG A 107 -7.30 19.06 5.33
N GLN A 108 -7.84 19.80 4.38
CA GLN A 108 -9.23 19.69 3.96
C GLN A 108 -9.35 20.02 2.47
N PHE A 109 -10.30 19.38 1.81
CA PHE A 109 -10.70 19.76 0.46
C PHE A 109 -11.54 21.03 0.51
N SER A 110 -11.35 21.91 -0.47
CA SER A 110 -12.10 23.18 -0.55
C SER A 110 -13.37 23.02 -1.39
N LEU A 111 -13.32 22.14 -2.38
CA LEU A 111 -14.44 21.80 -3.25
C LEU A 111 -15.17 20.54 -2.79
N ARG A 112 -16.43 20.41 -3.24
CA ARG A 112 -17.29 19.24 -3.01
C ARG A 112 -17.56 18.50 -4.32
N GLY A 113 -17.83 17.20 -4.20
CA GLY A 113 -18.09 16.30 -5.33
C GLY A 113 -16.82 15.60 -5.82
N LEU A 114 -16.94 14.33 -6.20
CA LEU A 114 -15.81 13.45 -6.52
C LEU A 114 -14.89 14.03 -7.60
N SER A 115 -15.47 14.60 -8.67
CA SER A 115 -14.71 15.21 -9.77
C SER A 115 -13.82 16.35 -9.28
N ASN A 116 -14.40 17.30 -8.52
CA ASN A 116 -13.68 18.46 -8.01
C ASN A 116 -12.62 18.07 -6.97
N VAL A 117 -12.95 17.15 -6.07
CA VAL A 117 -12.01 16.61 -5.08
C VAL A 117 -10.85 15.89 -5.75
N THR A 118 -11.11 15.15 -6.83
CA THR A 118 -10.06 14.48 -7.62
C THR A 118 -9.13 15.50 -8.30
N ALA A 119 -9.67 16.60 -8.82
CA ALA A 119 -8.88 17.69 -9.39
C ALA A 119 -8.00 18.37 -8.33
N GLU A 120 -8.55 18.70 -7.16
CA GLU A 120 -7.76 19.24 -6.04
C GLU A 120 -6.64 18.28 -5.62
N TRP A 121 -6.96 17.00 -5.46
CA TRP A 121 -5.98 15.99 -5.09
C TRP A 121 -4.84 15.87 -6.11
N SER A 122 -5.17 15.96 -7.41
CA SER A 122 -4.19 15.94 -8.49
C SER A 122 -3.21 17.12 -8.40
N LEU A 123 -3.71 18.33 -8.08
CA LEU A 123 -2.87 19.50 -7.88
C LEU A 123 -1.95 19.36 -6.66
N VAL A 124 -2.47 18.82 -5.55
CA VAL A 124 -1.68 18.55 -4.34
C VAL A 124 -0.58 17.52 -4.62
N ALA A 125 -0.91 16.43 -5.30
CA ALA A 125 0.05 15.40 -5.70
C ALA A 125 1.14 15.96 -6.63
N LEU A 126 0.76 16.81 -7.60
CA LEU A 126 1.70 17.50 -8.48
C LEU A 126 2.65 18.42 -7.70
N ALA A 127 2.12 19.23 -6.78
CA ALA A 127 2.92 20.12 -5.95
C ALA A 127 3.92 19.32 -5.08
N TRP A 128 3.50 18.19 -4.52
CA TRP A 128 4.38 17.28 -3.80
C TRP A 128 5.48 16.71 -4.71
N ASN A 129 5.13 16.21 -5.91
CA ASN A 129 6.08 15.69 -6.89
C ASN A 129 7.15 16.73 -7.25
N ILE A 130 6.75 17.97 -7.54
CA ILE A 130 7.67 19.07 -7.85
C ILE A 130 8.61 19.34 -6.68
N LYS A 131 8.08 19.44 -5.45
CA LYS A 131 8.88 19.62 -4.23
C LYS A 131 9.90 18.48 -4.07
N ARG A 132 9.47 17.24 -4.27
CA ARG A 132 10.32 16.04 -4.14
C ARG A 132 11.44 16.02 -5.18
N MET A 133 11.11 16.28 -6.45
CA MET A 133 12.10 16.32 -7.54
C MET A 133 13.11 17.45 -7.34
N SER A 134 12.68 18.62 -6.88
CA SER A 134 13.59 19.74 -6.59
C SER A 134 14.62 19.38 -5.52
N VAL A 135 14.19 18.75 -4.42
CA VAL A 135 15.09 18.28 -3.36
C VAL A 135 16.07 17.22 -3.88
N LEU A 136 15.60 16.29 -4.73
CA LEU A 136 16.46 15.24 -5.30
C LEU A 136 17.47 15.77 -6.33
N ARG A 137 17.15 16.86 -7.04
CA ARG A 137 18.06 17.51 -8.01
C ARG A 137 19.09 18.42 -7.37
N GLY A 138 18.83 18.93 -6.16
CA GLY A 138 19.75 19.78 -5.41
C GLY A 138 20.78 19.02 -4.56
N ALA A 139 20.83 17.70 -4.67
CA ALA A 139 21.78 16.81 -4.00
C ALA A 139 22.84 16.31 -4.98
#